data_AF-A0A6I2WZ51-F1
#
_entry.id   AF-A0A6I2WZ51-F1
#
_cell.length_a   1.000
_cell.length_b   1.000
_cell.length_c   1.000
_cell.angle_alpha   90.00
_cell.angle_beta   90.00
_cell.angle_gamma   90.00
#
_symmetry.space_group_name_H-M   'P 1'
#
loop_
_entity.id
_entity.type
_entity.pdbx_description
1 polymer ?
#
loop_
_entity_poly.entity_id
_entity_poly.type
_entity_poly.pdbx_seq_one_letter_code
_entity_poly.pdbx_strand_id
1 'polypeptide(L)'
;MFALNVEAAKHLGLAISAGSVLLALFVAVFVRKAIAKALVILLLGGLIVVTMSQRSNISKCASRIQTDYRSGAGTTTTCKFFGRQFAVDVPSSVPDEANDGSVTEEPAE
;
A
#
# COMPACT_ATOMS: atom_id res chain seq x y z
N MET A 1 16.58 54.30 -30.03
CA MET A 1 16.26 54.05 -28.61
C MET A 1 16.45 52.56 -28.28
N PHE A 2 17.70 52.06 -28.28
CA PHE A 2 18.07 50.71 -27.83
C PHE A 2 19.36 50.75 -26.99
N ALA A 3 19.55 51.86 -26.28
CA ALA A 3 20.63 52.05 -25.31
C ALA A 3 20.21 51.62 -23.90
N LEU A 4 19.21 50.74 -23.76
CA LEU A 4 19.12 49.86 -22.59
C LEU A 4 20.25 48.83 -22.68
N ASN A 5 21.44 49.38 -22.45
CA ASN A 5 22.50 48.84 -21.64
C ASN A 5 23.02 47.49 -22.14
N VAL A 6 23.90 47.54 -23.16
CA VAL A 6 24.75 46.42 -23.59
C VAL A 6 25.44 45.77 -22.37
N GLU A 7 25.81 46.58 -21.37
CA GLU A 7 26.34 46.10 -20.10
C GLU A 7 25.30 45.29 -19.30
N ALA A 8 24.04 45.77 -19.20
CA ALA A 8 22.97 45.01 -18.56
C ALA A 8 22.67 43.70 -19.30
N ALA A 9 22.64 43.70 -20.64
CA ALA A 9 22.42 42.50 -21.43
C ALA A 9 23.55 41.47 -21.22
N LYS A 10 24.79 41.93 -21.11
CA LYS A 10 25.96 41.09 -20.85
C LYS A 10 25.92 40.49 -19.43
N HIS A 11 25.56 41.28 -18.42
CA HIS A 11 25.39 40.79 -17.05
C HIS A 11 24.20 39.83 -16.92
N LEU A 12 23.10 40.08 -17.62
CA LEU A 12 21.94 39.17 -17.66
C LEU A 12 22.29 37.83 -18.31
N GLY A 13 23.04 37.85 -19.42
CA GLY A 13 23.51 36.63 -20.08
C GLY A 13 24.45 35.79 -19.20
N LEU A 14 25.34 36.45 -18.46
CA LEU A 14 26.19 35.79 -17.47
C LEU A 14 25.39 35.23 -16.29
N ALA A 15 24.40 35.97 -15.79
CA ALA A 15 23.53 35.53 -14.71
C ALA A 15 22.67 34.33 -15.10
N ILE A 16 22.12 34.33 -16.32
CA ILE A 16 21.31 33.21 -16.84
C ILE A 16 22.17 31.96 -17.05
N SER A 17 23.37 32.11 -17.63
CA SER A 17 24.25 30.96 -17.87
C SER A 17 24.75 30.37 -16.55
N ALA A 18 25.20 31.19 -15.60
CA ALA A 18 25.58 30.74 -14.26
C ALA A 18 24.38 30.14 -13.50
N GLY A 19 23.21 30.79 -13.58
CA GLY A 19 21.97 30.33 -12.95
C GLY A 19 21.50 28.99 -13.50
N SER A 20 21.63 28.76 -14.81
CA SER A 20 21.28 27.49 -15.45
C SER A 20 22.12 26.33 -14.94
N VAL A 21 23.43 26.54 -14.79
CA VAL A 21 24.34 25.52 -14.24
C VAL A 21 24.00 25.22 -12.78
N LEU A 22 23.75 26.25 -11.96
CA LEU A 22 23.35 26.07 -10.57
C LEU A 22 22.00 25.36 -10.43
N LEU A 23 21.03 25.70 -11.28
CA LEU A 23 19.73 25.03 -11.31
C LEU A 23 19.88 23.56 -11.71
N ALA A 24 20.71 23.26 -12.71
CA ALA A 24 20.97 21.89 -13.14
C ALA A 24 21.62 21.06 -12.01
N LEU A 25 22.57 21.62 -11.26
CA LEU A 25 23.17 20.98 -10.10
C LEU A 25 22.15 20.77 -8.97
N PHE A 26 21.29 21.77 -8.72
CA PHE A 26 20.24 21.67 -7.72
C PHE A 26 19.25 20.54 -8.05
N VAL A 27 18.79 20.47 -9.31
CA VAL A 27 17.92 19.38 -9.79
C VAL A 27 18.64 18.03 -9.68
N ALA A 28 19.91 17.93 -10.07
CA ALA A 28 20.66 16.68 -9.99
C ALA A 28 20.79 16.15 -8.55
N VAL A 29 21.00 17.03 -7.57
CA VAL A 29 21.06 16.66 -6.15
C VAL A 29 19.67 16.31 -5.61
N PHE A 30 18.65 17.07 -6.02
CA PHE A 30 17.28 16.85 -5.57
C PHE A 30 16.71 15.53 -6.09
N VAL A 31 16.93 15.21 -7.37
CA VAL A 31 16.46 13.96 -8.00
C VAL A 31 17.01 12.74 -7.26
N ARG A 32 18.29 12.74 -6.87
CA ARG A 32 18.88 11.62 -6.09
C ARG A 32 18.18 11.40 -4.75
N LYS A 33 17.86 12.49 -4.03
CA LYS A 33 17.14 12.40 -2.75
C LYS A 33 15.64 12.12 -2.94
N ALA A 34 15.05 12.64 -4.01
CA ALA A 34 13.64 12.47 -4.32
C ALA A 34 13.33 11.04 -4.76
N ILE A 35 14.20 10.40 -5.56
CA ILE A 35 14.03 8.99 -5.96
C ILE A 35 14.02 8.08 -4.73
N ALA A 36 14.95 8.26 -3.78
CA ALA A 36 14.96 7.46 -2.57
C ALA A 36 13.64 7.60 -1.78
N LYS A 37 13.13 8.82 -1.63
CA LYS A 37 11.84 9.07 -0.96
C LYS A 37 10.66 8.50 -1.75
N ALA A 38 10.67 8.65 -3.08
CA ALA A 38 9.62 8.14 -3.95
C ALA A 38 9.55 6.62 -3.93
N LEU A 39 10.71 5.93 -3.92
CA LEU A 39 10.78 4.48 -3.79
C LEU A 39 10.20 4.01 -2.45
N VAL A 40 10.53 4.68 -1.34
CA VAL A 40 9.96 4.36 -0.03
C VAL A 40 8.44 4.55 -0.03
N ILE A 41 7.95 5.68 -0.56
CA ILE A 41 6.50 5.93 -0.68
C ILE A 41 5.82 4.88 -1.55
N LEU A 42 6.44 4.50 -2.67
CA LEU A 42 5.92 3.47 -3.56
C LEU A 42 5.88 2.10 -2.89
N LEU A 43 6.91 1.75 -2.12
CA LEU A 43 6.97 0.51 -1.34
C LEU A 43 5.85 0.47 -0.29
N LEU A 44 5.74 1.53 0.52
CA LEU A 44 4.69 1.64 1.54
C LEU A 44 3.29 1.65 0.91
N GLY A 45 3.10 2.40 -0.18
CA GLY A 45 1.85 2.43 -0.94
C GLY A 45 1.49 1.07 -1.52
N GLY A 46 2.48 0.35 -2.08
CA GLY A 46 2.30 -1.02 -2.57
C GLY A 46 1.91 -1.98 -1.46
N LEU A 47 2.56 -1.90 -0.29
CA LEU A 47 2.22 -2.69 0.89
C LEU A 47 0.78 -2.43 1.36
N ILE A 48 0.32 -1.18 1.37
CA ILE A 48 -1.06 -0.83 1.73
C ILE A 48 -2.05 -1.46 0.75
N VAL A 49 -1.81 -1.34 -0.56
CA VAL A 49 -2.67 -1.92 -1.60
C VAL A 49 -2.72 -3.45 -1.48
N VAL A 50 -1.57 -4.09 -1.29
CA VAL A 50 -1.48 -5.54 -1.07
C VAL A 50 -2.25 -5.95 0.18
N THR A 51 -2.13 -5.21 1.28
CA THR A 51 -2.83 -5.51 2.54
C THR A 51 -4.36 -5.37 2.37
N MET A 52 -4.82 -4.32 1.68
CA MET A 52 -6.25 -4.14 1.38
C MET A 52 -6.80 -5.25 0.47
N SER A 53 -6.02 -5.70 -0.52
CA SER A 53 -6.41 -6.83 -1.38
C SER A 53 -6.60 -8.11 -0.56
N GLN A 54 -5.71 -8.37 0.40
CA GLN A 54 -5.80 -9.55 1.25
C GLN A 54 -6.95 -9.51 2.24
N ARG A 55 -7.25 -8.34 2.80
CA ARG A 55 -8.43 -8.16 3.66
C ARG A 55 -9.73 -8.49 2.91
N SER A 56 -9.83 -8.18 1.62
CA SER A 56 -11.00 -8.54 0.81
C SER A 56 -11.12 -10.05 0.57
N ASN A 57 -9.98 -10.74 0.40
CA ASN A 57 -9.97 -12.19 0.18
C ASN A 57 -10.34 -12.96 1.47
N ILE A 58 -9.92 -12.50 2.65
CA ILE A 58 -10.30 -13.13 3.93
C ILE A 58 -11.80 -12.99 4.20
N SER A 59 -12.37 -11.81 3.96
CA SER A 59 -13.77 -11.56 4.29
C SER A 59 -14.71 -12.39 3.40
N LYS A 60 -14.35 -12.56 2.12
CA LYS A 60 -15.08 -13.44 1.19
C LYS A 60 -14.95 -14.91 1.57
N CYS A 61 -13.76 -15.36 1.94
CA CYS A 61 -13.52 -16.71 2.44
C CYS A 61 -14.34 -17.00 3.71
N ALA A 62 -14.28 -16.10 4.70
CA ALA A 62 -15.02 -16.24 5.95
C ALA A 62 -16.53 -16.30 5.72
N SER A 63 -17.05 -15.50 4.79
CA SER A 63 -18.47 -15.52 4.41
C SER A 63 -18.87 -16.84 3.72
N ARG A 64 -17.99 -17.43 2.91
CA ARG A 64 -18.20 -18.76 2.30
C ARG A 64 -18.24 -19.85 3.35
N ILE A 65 -17.25 -19.90 4.24
CA ILE A 65 -17.18 -20.86 5.35
C ILE A 65 -18.45 -20.75 6.22
N GLN A 66 -18.89 -19.53 6.57
CA GLN A 66 -20.10 -19.33 7.36
C GLN A 66 -21.36 -19.83 6.66
N THR A 67 -21.43 -19.69 5.33
CA THR A 67 -22.55 -20.19 4.53
C THR A 67 -22.54 -21.71 4.45
N ASP A 68 -21.39 -22.31 4.19
CA ASP A 68 -21.19 -23.76 4.09
C ASP A 68 -21.44 -24.44 5.45
N TYR A 69 -21.04 -23.79 6.54
CA TYR A 69 -21.33 -24.22 7.93
C TYR A 69 -22.83 -24.21 8.22
N ARG A 70 -23.53 -23.11 7.89
CA ARG A 70 -25.00 -23.03 8.05
C ARG A 70 -25.76 -24.01 7.15
N SER A 71 -25.17 -24.36 6.02
CA SER A 71 -25.71 -25.35 5.10
C SER A 71 -25.54 -26.79 5.60
N GLY A 72 -24.75 -27.03 6.66
CA GLY A 72 -24.42 -28.38 7.13
C GLY A 72 -23.66 -29.22 6.10
N ALA A 73 -23.02 -28.57 5.12
CA ALA A 73 -22.61 -29.23 3.88
C ALA A 73 -21.39 -30.16 4.03
N GLY A 74 -20.67 -30.15 5.16
CA GLY A 74 -19.52 -31.06 5.35
C GLY A 74 -18.46 -30.91 4.27
N THR A 75 -18.26 -29.68 3.78
CA THR A 75 -17.42 -29.40 2.61
C THR A 75 -16.14 -28.70 3.00
N THR A 76 -15.05 -29.12 2.36
CA THR A 76 -13.75 -28.46 2.47
C THR A 76 -13.74 -27.18 1.65
N THR A 77 -13.73 -26.01 2.30
CA THR A 77 -13.65 -24.70 1.64
C THR A 77 -12.18 -24.32 1.43
N THR A 78 -11.75 -24.13 0.18
CA THR A 78 -10.39 -23.67 -0.13
C THR A 78 -10.32 -22.15 -0.17
N CYS A 79 -9.43 -21.58 0.63
CA CYS A 79 -9.20 -20.15 0.71
C CYS A 79 -7.76 -19.78 0.35
N LYS A 80 -7.57 -18.57 -0.21
CA LYS A 80 -6.26 -18.11 -0.70
C LYS A 80 -5.76 -16.92 0.13
N PHE A 81 -4.61 -17.09 0.79
CA PHE A 81 -3.91 -16.07 1.57
C PHE A 81 -2.50 -15.87 1.05
N PHE A 82 -2.10 -14.62 0.74
CA PHE A 82 -0.73 -14.33 0.28
C PHE A 82 -0.25 -15.25 -0.87
N GLY A 83 -1.16 -15.68 -1.76
CA GLY A 83 -0.84 -16.62 -2.84
C GLY A 83 -0.76 -18.10 -2.44
N ARG A 84 -0.82 -18.42 -1.14
CA ARG A 84 -0.91 -19.78 -0.61
C ARG A 84 -2.38 -20.20 -0.45
N GLN A 85 -2.67 -21.44 -0.82
CA GLN A 85 -3.99 -22.03 -0.69
C GLN A 85 -4.02 -22.80 0.64
N PHE A 86 -5.08 -22.62 1.42
CA PHE A 86 -5.35 -23.38 2.62
C PHE A 86 -6.77 -23.92 2.54
N ALA A 87 -6.92 -25.22 2.81
CA ALA A 87 -8.18 -25.92 2.84
C ALA A 87 -8.69 -25.91 4.29
N VAL A 88 -9.90 -25.40 4.50
CA VAL A 88 -10.58 -25.43 5.78
C VAL A 88 -11.68 -26.48 5.68
N ASP A 89 -11.58 -27.51 6.52
CA ASP A 89 -12.61 -28.53 6.61
C ASP A 89 -13.74 -28.02 7.50
N VAL A 90 -14.95 -27.90 6.95
CA VAL A 90 -16.12 -27.41 7.67
C VAL A 90 -16.94 -28.61 8.13
N PRO A 91 -17.05 -28.89 9.45
CA PRO A 91 -17.75 -30.07 9.94
C PRO A 91 -19.25 -29.98 9.62
N SER A 92 -19.84 -31.10 9.19
CA SER A 92 -21.26 -31.26 8.83
C SER A 92 -22.19 -31.48 10.03
N SER A 93 -21.66 -31.59 11.25
CA SER A 93 -22.46 -31.70 12.47
C SER A 93 -22.39 -30.39 13.24
N VAL A 94 -23.55 -29.78 13.44
CA VAL A 94 -23.77 -28.77 14.48
C VAL A 94 -23.99 -29.58 15.77
N PRO A 95 -23.06 -29.68 16.71
CA PRO A 95 -23.46 -29.89 18.09
C PRO A 95 -24.15 -28.60 18.55
N ASP A 96 -25.42 -28.74 18.94
CA ASP A 96 -26.19 -27.74 19.69
C ASP A 96 -25.47 -27.44 21.03
N GLU A 97 -24.37 -26.68 21.00
CA GLU A 97 -23.83 -25.99 22.17
C GLU A 97 -23.79 -24.50 21.89
N ALA A 98 -24.98 -23.93 21.88
CA ALA A 98 -25.19 -22.58 22.36
C ALA A 98 -25.11 -22.57 23.89
N ASN A 99 -23.91 -22.57 24.48
CA ASN A 99 -23.64 -21.80 25.70
C ASN A 99 -22.14 -21.80 26.08
N ASP A 100 -21.73 -20.67 26.63
CA ASP A 100 -20.53 -20.44 27.45
C ASP A 100 -19.18 -20.21 26.74
N GLY A 101 -18.60 -19.03 26.98
CA GLY A 101 -17.17 -18.83 26.73
C GLY A 101 -16.73 -17.48 26.16
N SER A 102 -17.12 -16.38 26.81
CA SER A 102 -16.29 -15.17 26.99
C SER A 102 -15.70 -14.46 25.75
N VAL A 103 -16.30 -13.30 25.46
CA VAL A 103 -15.55 -12.05 25.25
C VAL A 103 -14.43 -11.95 26.28
N THR A 104 -13.18 -11.91 25.84
CA THR A 104 -12.16 -11.10 26.49
C THR A 104 -11.47 -10.28 25.41
N GLU A 105 -11.88 -9.02 25.32
CA GLU A 105 -10.96 -7.93 24.99
C GLU A 105 -9.69 -8.12 25.81
N GLU A 106 -8.53 -8.21 25.15
CA GLU A 106 -7.24 -7.99 25.79
C GLU A 106 -6.88 -6.51 25.55
N PRO A 107 -6.94 -5.65 26.58
CA PRO A 107 -6.45 -4.28 26.48
C PRO A 107 -4.93 -4.24 26.62
N ALA A 108 -4.39 -3.14 26.12
CA ALA A 108 -2.99 -2.76 26.07
C ALA A 108 -2.19 -3.00 27.36
N GLU A 109 -0.94 -3.40 27.17
CA GLU A 109 0.22 -2.88 27.91
C GLU A 109 1.34 -2.49 26.92
#